data_AF-A0A060Z9V7-F1
#
_entry.id   AF-A0A060Z9V7-F1
#
_cell.length_a   1.000
_cell.length_b   1.000
_cell.length_c   1.000
_cell.angle_alpha   90.00
_cell.angle_beta   90.00
_cell.angle_gamma   90.00
#
_symmetry.space_group_name_H-M   'P 1'
#
loop_
_entity.id
_entity.type
_entity.pdbx_description
1 polymer ?
#
loop_
_entity_poly.entity_id
_entity_poly.type
_entity_poly.pdbx_seq_one_letter_code
_entity_poly.pdbx_strand_id
1 'polypeptide(L)'
;MEVAVLKKLQGKDHVCRFVGCGRNDRFNYVVMELQGRNLADLRRTMSRGTFTISTTLRLGRQMLEAIESIHSVGFLHRDIKPSNFAMGRLASTCRCCYMLDFGLARQFTNSCQEVRPPRPVAGFRGTVRYASVNAHKNKVSLSPSPLLG
;
A
#
# COMPACT_ATOMS: atom_id res chain seq x y z
N MET A 1 2.52 14.20 -2.82
CA MET A 1 2.96 13.10 -1.95
C MET A 1 2.96 11.79 -2.72
N GLU A 2 1.82 11.36 -3.26
CA GLU A 2 1.68 10.12 -4.04
C GLU A 2 2.73 9.94 -5.15
N VAL A 3 2.90 10.95 -6.02
CA VAL A 3 3.94 10.92 -7.08
C VAL A 3 5.35 10.69 -6.51
N ALA A 4 5.67 11.25 -5.33
CA ALA A 4 6.99 11.10 -4.73
C ALA A 4 7.23 9.66 -4.22
N VAL A 5 6.19 9.04 -3.65
CA VAL A 5 6.24 7.63 -3.21
C VAL A 5 6.36 6.71 -4.42
N LEU A 6 5.50 6.90 -5.43
CA LEU A 6 5.53 6.11 -6.65
C LEU A 6 6.88 6.20 -7.38
N LYS A 7 7.48 7.40 -7.47
CA LYS A 7 8.82 7.60 -8.05
C LYS A 7 9.92 6.91 -7.25
N LYS A 8 9.90 7.00 -5.90
CA LYS A 8 10.87 6.32 -5.03
C LYS A 8 10.82 4.79 -5.11
N LEU A 9 9.65 4.26 -5.46
CA LEU A 9 9.42 2.83 -5.58
C LEU A 9 9.70 2.26 -6.98
N GLN A 10 10.08 3.08 -7.96
CA GLN A 10 10.40 2.57 -9.30
C GLN A 10 11.58 1.59 -9.24
N GLY A 11 11.45 0.47 -9.95
CA GLY A 11 12.40 -0.64 -9.92
C GLY A 11 12.12 -1.71 -8.84
N LYS A 12 11.16 -1.48 -7.94
CA LYS A 12 10.66 -2.51 -7.03
C LYS A 12 9.54 -3.33 -7.69
N ASP A 13 9.45 -4.60 -7.32
CA ASP A 13 8.31 -5.44 -7.67
C ASP A 13 7.02 -4.92 -7.02
N HIS A 14 5.87 -5.38 -7.54
CA HIS A 14 4.54 -5.06 -7.00
C HIS A 14 4.16 -3.57 -7.02
N VAL A 15 4.86 -2.75 -7.83
CA VAL A 15 4.62 -1.31 -7.98
C VAL A 15 4.34 -1.00 -9.44
N CYS A 16 3.34 -0.15 -9.70
CA CYS A 16 3.02 0.25 -11.07
C CYS A 16 4.15 1.09 -11.67
N ARG A 17 4.45 0.87 -12.96
CA ARG A 17 5.39 1.74 -13.66
C ARG A 17 4.85 3.17 -13.73
N PHE A 18 5.68 4.14 -13.35
CA PHE A 18 5.39 5.56 -13.52
C PHE A 18 5.48 5.95 -15.01
N VAL A 19 4.50 6.69 -15.50
CA VAL A 19 4.47 7.19 -16.90
C VAL A 19 4.68 8.70 -16.92
N GLY A 20 3.98 9.44 -16.06
CA GLY A 20 4.07 10.90 -16.05
C GLY A 20 3.26 11.52 -14.92
N CYS A 21 3.44 12.82 -14.70
CA CYS A 21 2.62 13.61 -13.80
C CYS A 21 2.60 15.06 -14.27
N GLY A 22 1.58 15.80 -13.89
CA GLY A 22 1.51 17.23 -14.18
C GLY A 22 0.51 17.95 -13.29
N ARG A 23 0.50 19.27 -13.46
CA ARG A 23 -0.35 20.20 -12.75
C ARG A 23 -0.77 21.29 -13.71
N ASN A 24 -2.02 21.71 -13.61
CA ASN A 24 -2.52 22.95 -14.18
C ASN A 24 -3.35 23.69 -13.11
N ASP A 25 -4.02 24.78 -13.50
CA ASP A 25 -4.79 25.61 -12.58
C ASP A 25 -6.04 24.92 -12.01
N ARG A 26 -6.50 23.83 -12.64
CA ARG A 26 -7.74 23.13 -12.27
C ARG A 26 -7.49 21.82 -11.50
N PHE A 27 -6.45 21.07 -11.87
CA PHE A 27 -6.19 19.76 -11.29
C PHE A 27 -4.71 19.36 -11.35
N ASN A 28 -4.38 18.38 -10.50
CA ASN A 28 -3.13 17.63 -10.55
C ASN A 28 -3.43 16.23 -11.10
N TYR A 29 -2.49 15.63 -11.83
CA TYR A 29 -2.65 14.27 -12.33
C TYR A 29 -1.36 13.45 -12.24
N VAL A 30 -1.55 12.14 -12.17
CA VAL A 30 -0.49 11.13 -12.28
C VAL A 30 -0.93 10.08 -13.31
N VAL A 31 -0.02 9.69 -14.18
CA VAL A 31 -0.19 8.64 -15.18
C VAL A 31 0.75 7.49 -14.79
N MET A 32 0.19 6.29 -14.70
CA MET A 32 0.92 5.07 -14.35
C MET A 32 0.35 3.89 -15.12
N GLU A 33 1.06 2.77 -15.06
CA GLU A 33 0.63 1.52 -15.67
C GLU A 33 -0.75 1.07 -15.15
N LEU A 34 -1.64 0.75 -16.10
CA LEU A 34 -2.96 0.23 -15.80
C LEU A 34 -2.88 -1.24 -15.40
N GLN A 35 -3.48 -1.58 -14.25
CA GLN A 35 -3.59 -2.96 -13.77
C GLN A 35 -4.96 -3.57 -14.05
N GLY A 36 -5.13 -4.84 -13.71
CA GLY A 36 -6.36 -5.58 -13.85
C GLY A 36 -7.30 -5.42 -12.65
N ARG A 37 -8.06 -6.47 -12.36
CA ARG A 37 -9.07 -6.47 -11.29
C ARG A 37 -8.42 -6.42 -9.91
N ASN A 38 -9.01 -5.65 -9.00
CA ASN A 38 -8.56 -5.60 -7.60
C ASN A 38 -8.99 -6.86 -6.81
N LEU A 39 -8.32 -7.13 -5.69
CA LEU A 39 -8.57 -8.33 -4.88
C LEU A 39 -9.96 -8.32 -4.22
N ALA A 40 -10.53 -7.14 -3.94
CA ALA A 40 -11.90 -7.04 -3.39
C ALA A 40 -12.93 -7.55 -4.40
N ASP A 41 -12.81 -7.13 -5.66
CA ASP A 41 -13.68 -7.56 -6.76
C ASP A 41 -13.48 -9.03 -7.10
N LEU A 42 -12.22 -9.48 -7.17
CA LEU A 42 -11.90 -10.89 -7.45
C LEU A 42 -12.50 -11.82 -6.39
N ARG A 43 -12.37 -11.47 -5.11
CA ARG A 43 -12.94 -12.25 -4.01
C ARG A 43 -14.47 -12.30 -4.10
N ARG A 44 -15.12 -11.18 -4.44
CA ARG A 44 -16.59 -11.11 -4.60
C ARG A 44 -17.10 -11.99 -5.74
N THR A 45 -16.28 -12.28 -6.75
CA THR A 45 -16.67 -13.21 -7.84
C THR A 45 -16.47 -14.69 -7.52
N MET A 46 -15.86 -15.04 -6.39
CA MET A 46 -15.78 -16.44 -5.96
C MET A 46 -17.17 -16.91 -5.50
N SER A 47 -17.55 -18.15 -5.81
CA SER A 47 -18.88 -18.71 -5.50
C SER A 47 -19.26 -18.60 -4.02
N ARG A 48 -18.28 -18.74 -3.11
CA ARG A 48 -18.46 -18.60 -1.66
C ARG A 48 -18.01 -17.25 -1.10
N GLY A 49 -17.62 -16.30 -1.96
CA GLY A 49 -17.02 -15.03 -1.55
C GLY A 49 -15.67 -15.18 -0.82
N THR A 50 -15.00 -16.32 -0.97
CA THR A 50 -13.74 -16.66 -0.31
C THR A 50 -12.71 -17.18 -1.31
N PHE A 51 -11.44 -16.87 -1.06
CA PHE A 51 -10.34 -17.51 -1.76
C PHE A 51 -9.96 -18.83 -1.08
N THR A 52 -9.38 -19.75 -1.83
CA THR A 52 -8.73 -20.94 -1.27
C THR A 52 -7.50 -20.55 -0.45
N ILE A 53 -7.09 -21.41 0.49
CA ILE A 53 -5.89 -21.19 1.32
C ILE A 53 -4.65 -20.95 0.44
N SER A 54 -4.45 -21.77 -0.60
CA SER A 54 -3.35 -21.60 -1.55
C SER A 54 -3.32 -20.20 -2.17
N THR A 55 -4.48 -19.68 -2.58
CA THR A 55 -4.58 -18.34 -3.19
C THR A 55 -4.30 -17.26 -2.15
N THR A 56 -4.88 -17.38 -0.96
CA THR A 56 -4.67 -16.45 0.15
C THR A 56 -3.21 -16.35 0.56
N LEU A 57 -2.50 -17.48 0.68
CA LEU A 57 -1.07 -17.49 1.06
C LEU A 57 -0.19 -16.86 -0.02
N ARG A 58 -0.42 -17.19 -1.30
CA ARG A 58 0.36 -16.61 -2.41
C ARG A 58 0.13 -15.11 -2.56
N LEU A 59 -1.11 -14.64 -2.37
CA LEU A 59 -1.41 -13.22 -2.34
C LEU A 59 -0.78 -12.54 -1.12
N GLY A 60 -0.89 -13.15 0.06
CA GLY A 60 -0.31 -12.64 1.30
C GLY A 60 1.20 -12.43 1.19
N ARG A 61 1.92 -13.37 0.56
CA ARG A 61 3.36 -13.23 0.30
C ARG A 61 3.67 -12.00 -0.57
N GLN A 62 2.99 -11.85 -1.72
CA GLN A 62 3.20 -10.71 -2.62
C GLN A 62 2.80 -9.37 -1.99
N MET A 63 1.73 -9.35 -1.20
CA MET A 63 1.30 -8.16 -0.47
C MET A 63 2.34 -7.76 0.58
N LEU A 64 2.96 -8.74 1.26
CA LEU A 64 4.02 -8.50 2.23
C LEU A 64 5.29 -7.94 1.56
N GLU A 65 5.71 -8.52 0.43
CA GLU A 65 6.83 -8.04 -0.40
C GLU A 65 6.61 -6.56 -0.83
N ALA A 66 5.38 -6.20 -1.20
CA ALA A 66 5.00 -4.83 -1.53
C ALA A 66 5.04 -3.87 -0.31
N ILE A 67 4.58 -4.33 0.86
CA ILE A 67 4.62 -3.57 2.12
C ILE A 67 6.07 -3.32 2.57
N GLU A 68 6.91 -4.35 2.48
CA GLU A 68 8.35 -4.21 2.73
C GLU A 68 8.99 -3.19 1.79
N SER A 69 8.62 -3.21 0.51
CA SER A 69 9.14 -2.25 -0.48
C SER A 69 8.81 -0.80 -0.12
N ILE A 70 7.57 -0.47 0.24
CA ILE A 70 7.21 0.90 0.67
C ILE A 70 7.87 1.30 1.99
N HIS A 71 8.02 0.36 2.93
CA HIS A 71 8.72 0.61 4.19
C HIS A 71 10.21 0.87 3.95
N SER A 72 10.85 0.15 3.02
CA SER A 72 12.28 0.29 2.69
C SER A 72 12.65 1.68 2.15
N VAL A 73 11.67 2.41 1.58
CA VAL A 73 11.86 3.79 1.10
C VAL A 73 11.39 4.85 2.10
N GLY A 74 11.06 4.44 3.33
CA GLY A 74 10.74 5.33 4.46
C GLY A 74 9.28 5.77 4.57
N PHE A 75 8.35 5.08 3.89
CA PHE A 75 6.93 5.45 3.88
C PHE A 75 6.04 4.35 4.46
N LEU A 76 4.98 4.76 5.16
CA LEU A 76 3.84 3.90 5.51
C LEU A 76 2.73 4.10 4.50
N HIS A 77 2.08 3.02 4.06
CA HIS A 77 0.91 3.10 3.17
C HIS A 77 -0.34 3.67 3.87
N ARG A 78 -0.59 3.20 5.10
CA ARG A 78 -1.73 3.55 5.98
C ARG A 78 -3.14 3.20 5.52
N ASP A 79 -3.31 2.66 4.31
CA ASP A 79 -4.61 2.16 3.82
C ASP A 79 -4.50 0.82 3.08
N ILE A 80 -3.95 -0.19 3.77
CA ILE A 80 -3.81 -1.56 3.25
C ILE A 80 -5.19 -2.24 3.26
N LYS A 81 -5.71 -2.55 2.06
CA LYS A 81 -7.02 -3.19 1.87
C LYS A 81 -7.12 -3.88 0.51
N PRO A 82 -8.01 -4.88 0.33
CA PRO A 82 -8.08 -5.65 -0.91
C PRO A 82 -8.36 -4.82 -2.18
N SER A 83 -9.01 -3.66 -2.10
CA SER A 83 -9.25 -2.80 -3.28
C SER A 83 -8.01 -2.02 -3.72
N ASN A 84 -7.01 -1.85 -2.84
CA ASN A 84 -5.74 -1.18 -3.12
C ASN A 84 -4.66 -2.18 -3.56
N PHE A 85 -5.07 -3.40 -3.90
CA PHE A 85 -4.21 -4.40 -4.52
C PHE A 85 -4.90 -4.94 -5.76
N ALA A 86 -4.18 -5.02 -6.87
CA ALA A 86 -4.72 -5.52 -8.14
C ALA A 86 -3.78 -6.48 -8.85
N MET A 87 -4.36 -7.42 -9.60
CA MET A 87 -3.57 -8.32 -10.43
C MET A 87 -3.11 -7.61 -11.71
N GLY A 88 -1.96 -7.99 -12.26
CA GLY A 88 -1.54 -7.53 -13.58
C GLY A 88 -2.53 -7.93 -14.67
N ARG A 89 -2.59 -7.12 -15.74
CA ARG A 89 -3.53 -7.33 -16.85
C ARG A 89 -2.91 -7.98 -18.09
N LEU A 90 -1.58 -8.08 -18.15
CA LEU A 90 -0.85 -8.65 -19.28
C LEU A 90 -0.53 -10.12 -19.02
N ALA A 91 -0.30 -10.90 -20.07
CA ALA A 91 0.06 -12.32 -19.92
C ALA A 91 1.32 -12.51 -19.06
N SER A 92 2.29 -11.59 -19.15
CA SER A 92 3.52 -11.59 -18.36
C SER A 92 3.33 -11.20 -16.89
N THR A 93 2.25 -10.47 -16.55
CA THR A 93 2.03 -9.90 -15.21
C THR A 93 0.76 -10.41 -14.53
N CYS A 94 -0.02 -11.29 -15.18
CA CYS A 94 -1.33 -11.75 -14.69
C CYS A 94 -1.28 -12.52 -13.36
N ARG A 95 -0.10 -12.97 -12.94
CA ARG A 95 0.15 -13.65 -11.66
C ARG A 95 0.82 -12.75 -10.61
N CYS A 96 1.10 -11.49 -10.97
CA CYS A 96 1.69 -10.47 -10.12
C CYS A 96 0.59 -9.60 -9.50
N CYS A 97 0.69 -9.38 -8.19
CA CYS A 97 -0.16 -8.50 -7.41
C CYS A 97 0.54 -7.15 -7.24
N TYR A 98 -0.16 -6.04 -7.44
CA TYR A 98 0.38 -4.68 -7.39
C TYR A 98 -0.29 -3.88 -6.30
N MET A 99 0.49 -3.15 -5.51
CA MET A 99 0.01 -2.17 -4.53
C MET A 99 -0.37 -0.86 -5.26
N LEU A 100 -1.51 -0.30 -4.88
CA LEU A 100 -2.12 0.90 -5.47
C LEU A 100 -2.44 1.94 -4.39
N ASP A 101 -2.65 3.18 -4.84
CA ASP A 101 -3.14 4.32 -4.03
C ASP A 101 -2.21 4.71 -2.87
N PHE A 102 -1.25 5.59 -3.18
CA PHE A 102 -0.36 6.17 -2.17
C PHE A 102 -0.88 7.52 -1.63
N GLY A 103 -2.16 7.85 -1.86
CA GLY A 103 -2.75 9.13 -1.46
C GLY A 103 -2.72 9.36 0.05
N LEU A 104 -2.80 8.29 0.84
CA LEU A 104 -2.72 8.32 2.30
C LEU A 104 -1.33 8.02 2.86
N ALA A 105 -0.33 7.79 2.01
CA ALA A 105 1.00 7.44 2.45
C ALA A 105 1.64 8.55 3.30
N ARG A 106 2.52 8.15 4.23
CA ARG A 106 3.23 9.08 5.12
C ARG A 106 4.65 8.63 5.38
N GLN A 107 5.60 9.56 5.21
CA GLN A 107 6.99 9.32 5.58
C GLN A 107 7.12 9.13 7.10
N PHE A 108 7.72 8.02 7.52
CA PHE A 108 7.98 7.71 8.93
C PHE A 108 9.45 7.86 9.32
N THR A 109 10.35 8.01 8.35
CA THR A 109 11.79 8.23 8.60
C THR A 109 12.24 9.66 8.33
N ASN A 110 13.35 10.08 8.95
CA ASN A 110 14.05 11.34 8.66
C ASN A 110 15.06 11.14 7.50
N SER A 111 15.89 12.15 7.22
CA SER A 111 16.94 12.08 6.18
C SER A 111 18.03 11.04 6.49
N CYS A 112 18.22 10.69 7.77
CA CYS A 112 19.17 9.69 8.26
C CYS A 112 18.57 8.28 8.36
N GLN A 113 17.37 8.06 7.78
CA GLN A 113 16.60 6.81 7.88
C GLN A 113 16.15 6.40 9.30
N GLU A 114 16.24 7.31 10.27
CA GLU A 114 15.76 7.05 11.62
C GLU A 114 14.26 7.31 11.73
N VAL A 115 13.59 6.55 12.60
CA VAL A 115 12.16 6.70 12.86
C VAL A 115 11.88 8.07 13.48
N ARG A 116 11.00 8.84 12.84
CA ARG A 116 10.58 10.15 13.34
C ARG A 116 9.73 10.00 14.61
N PRO A 117 9.84 10.95 15.56
CA PRO A 117 8.97 10.95 16.73
C PRO A 117 7.48 10.87 16.34
N PRO A 118 6.69 10.02 17.02
CA PRO A 118 5.26 9.95 16.79
C PRO A 118 4.61 11.30 17.13
N ARG A 119 3.57 11.69 16.38
CA ARG A 119 2.78 12.88 16.72
C ARG A 119 1.92 12.59 17.96
N PRO A 120 1.63 13.61 18.80
CA PRO A 120 0.74 13.46 19.96
C PRO A 120 -0.64 12.93 19.56
N VAL A 121 -1.15 13.39 18.42
CA VAL A 121 -2.40 12.91 17.82
C VAL A 121 -2.19 12.70 16.33
N ALA A 122 -2.69 11.58 15.80
CA ALA A 122 -2.77 11.37 14.36
C ALA A 122 -4.18 10.91 13.98
N GLY A 123 -4.97 11.84 13.46
CA GLY A 123 -6.30 11.54 12.93
C GLY A 123 -6.24 10.42 11.87
N PHE A 124 -6.98 9.35 12.13
CA PHE A 124 -7.13 8.23 11.19
C PHE A 124 -7.90 8.67 9.93
N ARG A 125 -7.43 8.22 8.76
CA ARG A 125 -8.03 8.52 7.45
C ARG A 125 -8.19 7.29 6.54
N GLY A 126 -7.84 6.10 7.04
CA GLY A 126 -7.88 4.87 6.26
C GLY A 126 -9.26 4.20 6.29
N THR A 127 -9.32 2.99 5.77
CA THR A 127 -10.55 2.19 5.74
C THR A 127 -10.79 1.47 7.07
N VAL A 128 -11.92 1.78 7.72
CA VAL A 128 -12.29 1.27 9.06
C VAL A 128 -12.14 -0.24 9.22
N ARG A 129 -12.65 -1.04 8.29
CA ARG A 129 -12.68 -2.52 8.40
C ARG A 129 -11.31 -3.16 8.59
N TYR A 130 -10.25 -2.56 8.04
CA TYR A 130 -8.90 -3.13 8.04
C TYR A 130 -7.94 -2.35 8.97
N ALA A 131 -8.47 -1.38 9.72
CA ALA A 131 -7.69 -0.53 10.58
C ALA A 131 -7.22 -1.29 11.84
N SER A 132 -5.99 -1.03 12.26
CA SER A 132 -5.50 -1.56 13.53
C SER A 132 -6.16 -0.85 14.72
N VAL A 133 -6.13 -1.48 15.89
CA VAL A 133 -6.61 -0.88 17.15
C VAL A 133 -5.91 0.45 17.45
N ASN A 134 -4.61 0.57 17.14
CA ASN A 134 -3.86 1.82 17.34
C ASN A 134 -4.36 2.94 16.42
N ALA A 135 -4.71 2.62 15.17
CA ALA A 135 -5.31 3.57 14.25
C ALA A 135 -6.68 4.05 14.76
N HIS A 136 -7.51 3.13 15.27
CA HIS A 136 -8.79 3.48 15.90
C HIS A 136 -8.63 4.40 17.13
N LYS A 137 -7.56 4.21 17.91
CA LYS A 137 -7.23 5.07 19.07
C LYS A 137 -6.55 6.39 18.69
N ASN A 138 -6.43 6.72 17.39
CA ASN A 138 -5.69 7.87 16.86
C ASN A 138 -4.22 7.95 17.34
N LYS A 139 -3.61 6.79 17.64
CA LYS A 139 -2.22 6.67 18.09
C LYS A 139 -1.29 6.37 16.92
N VAL A 140 -0.08 6.93 16.99
CA VAL A 140 1.05 6.55 16.12
C VAL A 140 1.93 5.59 16.91
N SER A 141 1.80 4.28 16.69
CA SER A 141 2.75 3.29 17.24
C SER A 141 3.85 3.03 16.20
N LEU A 142 5.02 3.60 16.41
CA LEU A 142 6.23 3.33 15.62
C LEU A 142 7.32 2.64 16.47
N SER A 143 7.05 2.36 17.73
CA SER A 143 7.96 1.59 18.59
C SER A 143 7.90 0.11 18.22
N PRO A 144 9.03 -0.62 18.19
CA PRO A 144 8.99 -2.07 18.36
C PRO A 144 8.19 -2.35 19.63
N SER A 145 7.24 -3.27 19.58
CA SER A 145 6.65 -3.79 20.81
C SER A 145 7.78 -4.33 21.66
N PRO A 146 7.91 -3.97 22.96
CA PRO A 146 8.73 -4.72 23.88
C PRO A 146 7.99 -6.04 24.16
N LEU A 147 8.06 -6.97 23.22
CA LEU A 147 7.61 -8.34 23.39
C LEU A 147 8.84 -9.21 23.17
N LEU A 148 9.61 -9.34 24.24
CA LEU A 148 10.50 -10.44 24.64
C LEU A 148 11.48 -9.88 25.68
N GLY A 149 11.02 -9.86 26.93
CA GLY A 149 11.81 -9.76 28.15
C GLY A 149 11.28 -10.80 29.12
#